data_AF-A0A6M0LDK5-F1
#
_entry.id   AF-A0A6M0LDK5-F1
#
_cell.length_a   1.000
_cell.length_b   1.000
_cell.length_c   1.000
_cell.angle_alpha   90.00
_cell.angle_beta   90.00
_cell.angle_gamma   90.00
#
_symmetry.space_group_name_H-M   'P 1'
#
loop_
_entity.id
_entity.type
_entity.pdbx_description
1 polymer ?
#
loop_
_entity_poly.entity_id
_entity_poly.type
_entity_poly.pdbx_seq_one_letter_code
_entity_poly.pdbx_strand_id
1 'polypeptide(L)'
;MKAVKINPIVLIIINIIAPSMYIFMSGKYLQIYLLVFASALFILMGRFKRLAGFWVVYALMMGLYYLTMQSKGTEFLGLFIIVIVQSVPCIALATILVTKYNSAQLLSALETMHIPRVLVVAVTITLKYIPTFRREFSYITESMRLRGIGFTWKQPVKSFQYFIVPQLFRCAALAEEVTAAGLVKGIDAPMRRTSYYEEKVTFIDALVLIVFAAGLAGGFVWKQML
;
A
#
# COMPACT_ATOMS: atom_id res chain seq x y z
N MET A 1 3.26 20.93 -15.83
CA MET A 1 4.51 20.42 -15.20
C MET A 1 4.66 18.95 -15.53
N LYS A 2 5.74 18.54 -16.21
CA LYS A 2 5.96 17.12 -16.56
C LYS A 2 6.07 16.31 -15.27
N ALA A 3 5.22 15.31 -15.09
CA ALA A 3 5.20 14.49 -13.88
C ALA A 3 6.51 13.69 -13.79
N VAL A 4 7.32 14.01 -12.78
CA VAL A 4 8.55 13.25 -12.49
C VAL A 4 8.16 11.81 -12.17
N LYS A 5 8.72 10.86 -12.92
CA LYS A 5 8.59 9.43 -12.62
C LYS A 5 9.65 9.09 -11.58
N ILE A 6 9.19 8.80 -10.37
CA ILE A 6 10.02 8.30 -9.28
C ILE A 6 9.92 6.77 -9.34
N ASN A 7 10.99 6.07 -8.99
CA ASN A 7 10.97 4.62 -8.89
C ASN A 7 10.08 4.18 -7.69
N PRO A 8 9.09 3.31 -7.89
CA PRO A 8 8.23 2.79 -6.82
C PRO A 8 9.01 2.07 -5.71
N ILE A 9 10.19 1.50 -5.97
CA ILE A 9 11.05 0.92 -4.92
C ILE A 9 11.35 1.96 -3.84
N VAL A 10 11.73 3.18 -4.24
CA VAL A 10 12.07 4.27 -3.32
C VAL A 10 10.85 4.68 -2.49
N LEU A 11 9.68 4.75 -3.11
CA LEU A 11 8.45 5.08 -2.40
C LEU A 11 8.00 3.96 -1.45
N ILE A 12 8.20 2.68 -1.82
CA ILE A 12 7.93 1.54 -0.93
C ILE A 12 8.84 1.61 0.30
N ILE A 13 10.14 1.83 0.10
CA ILE A 13 11.12 1.98 1.19
C ILE A 13 10.72 3.13 2.12
N ILE A 14 10.41 4.30 1.56
CA ILE A 14 9.95 5.47 2.34
C ILE A 14 8.68 5.13 3.13
N ASN A 15 7.72 4.43 2.52
CA ASN A 15 6.45 4.09 3.16
C ASN A 15 6.58 3.03 4.26
N ILE A 16 7.62 2.19 4.23
CA ILE A 16 7.95 1.26 5.32
C ILE A 16 8.69 2.00 6.44
N ILE A 17 9.65 2.86 6.10
CA ILE A 17 10.46 3.57 7.10
C ILE A 17 9.64 4.61 7.85
N ALA A 18 8.83 5.43 7.17
CA ALA A 18 8.11 6.54 7.80
C ALA A 18 7.21 6.13 8.99
N PRO A 19 6.36 5.07 8.90
CA PRO A 19 5.61 4.56 10.05
C PRO A 19 6.47 3.93 11.13
N SER A 20 7.52 3.18 10.75
CA SER A 20 8.42 2.54 11.73
C SER A 20 9.13 3.56 12.63
N MET A 21 9.43 4.75 12.11
CA MET A 21 10.10 5.80 12.89
C MET A 21 9.21 6.43 13.96
N TYR A 22 7.88 6.42 13.81
CA TYR A 22 6.98 6.85 14.89
C TYR A 22 7.10 5.98 16.15
N ILE A 23 7.51 4.71 16.01
CA ILE A 23 7.77 3.81 17.14
C ILE A 23 9.03 4.24 17.90
N PHE A 24 10.08 4.67 17.21
CA PHE A 24 11.37 5.07 17.82
C PHE A 24 11.40 6.55 18.26
N MET A 25 10.58 7.40 17.65
CA MET A 25 10.67 8.84 17.78
C MET A 25 9.28 9.48 17.80
N SER A 26 8.66 9.50 18.99
CA SER A 26 7.48 10.33 19.25
C SER A 26 7.90 11.78 19.48
N GLY A 27 7.90 12.58 18.41
CA GLY A 27 8.15 14.02 18.49
C GLY A 27 7.36 14.80 17.45
N LYS A 28 6.84 15.98 17.84
CA LYS A 28 6.14 16.92 16.94
C LYS A 28 6.96 17.24 15.68
N TYR A 29 8.29 17.23 15.80
CA TYR A 29 9.23 17.43 14.70
C TYR A 29 9.11 16.38 13.59
N LEU A 30 9.00 15.09 13.94
CA LEU A 30 8.93 14.00 12.96
C LEU A 30 7.65 14.07 12.13
N GLN A 31 6.54 14.42 12.78
CA GLN A 31 5.25 14.61 12.13
C GLN A 31 5.26 15.78 11.14
N ILE A 32 5.79 16.94 11.53
CA ILE A 32 5.90 18.11 10.66
C ILE A 32 6.83 17.81 9.48
N TYR A 33 7.98 17.18 9.74
CA TYR A 33 8.93 16.80 8.69
C TYR A 33 8.30 15.86 7.66
N LEU A 34 7.64 14.77 8.10
CA LEU A 34 6.97 13.83 7.19
C LEU A 34 5.84 14.49 6.39
N LEU A 35 5.12 15.43 6.99
CA LEU A 35 4.05 16.16 6.30
C LEU A 35 4.62 17.12 5.23
N VAL A 36 5.68 17.85 5.55
CA VAL A 36 6.40 18.70 4.58
C VAL A 36 6.98 17.84 3.46
N PHE A 37 7.62 16.72 3.78
CA PHE A 37 8.18 15.80 2.80
C PHE A 37 7.11 15.18 1.89
N ALA A 38 5.99 14.71 2.45
CA ALA A 38 4.84 14.22 1.67
C ALA A 38 4.28 15.31 0.76
N SER A 39 4.17 16.55 1.27
CA SER A 39 3.69 17.69 0.49
C SER A 39 4.63 18.02 -0.69
N ALA A 40 5.95 17.99 -0.47
CA ALA A 40 6.95 18.20 -1.51
C ALA A 40 6.85 17.13 -2.60
N LEU A 41 6.67 15.85 -2.23
CA LEU A 41 6.45 14.76 -3.19
C LEU A 41 5.16 14.96 -4.00
N PHE A 42 4.06 15.40 -3.37
CA PHE A 42 2.80 15.68 -4.10
C PHE A 42 2.94 16.86 -5.09
N ILE A 43 3.74 17.88 -4.75
CA ILE A 43 4.04 19.02 -5.62
C ILE A 43 4.91 18.59 -6.80
N LEU A 44 5.98 17.82 -6.56
CA LEU A 44 6.84 17.24 -7.60
C LEU A 44 6.06 16.34 -8.57
N MET A 45 5.01 15.69 -8.07
CA MET A 45 4.10 14.87 -8.88
C MET A 45 2.93 15.63 -9.51
N GLY A 46 2.79 16.94 -9.25
CA GLY A 46 1.78 17.81 -9.86
C GLY A 46 0.33 17.55 -9.41
N ARG A 47 0.10 16.90 -8.26
CA ARG A 47 -1.25 16.52 -7.77
C ARG A 47 -1.77 17.44 -6.66
N PHE A 48 -1.91 18.72 -6.96
CA PHE A 48 -2.31 19.78 -6.01
C PHE A 48 -3.68 19.56 -5.36
N LYS A 49 -4.67 18.99 -6.08
CA LYS A 49 -6.01 18.73 -5.52
C LYS A 49 -5.99 17.75 -4.33
N ARG A 50 -5.11 16.74 -4.36
CA ARG A 50 -5.00 15.75 -3.27
C ARG A 50 -4.23 16.31 -2.09
N LEU A 51 -3.21 17.12 -2.36
CA LEU A 51 -2.47 17.85 -1.34
C LEU A 51 -3.41 18.76 -0.54
N ALA A 52 -4.26 19.52 -1.22
CA ALA A 52 -5.25 20.37 -0.56
C ALA A 52 -6.20 19.55 0.34
N GLY A 53 -6.69 18.40 -0.15
CA GLY A 53 -7.50 17.49 0.65
C GLY A 53 -6.80 17.00 1.93
N PHE A 54 -5.54 16.56 1.83
CA PHE A 54 -4.78 16.11 3.00
C PHE A 54 -4.48 17.24 4.00
N TRP A 55 -4.21 18.46 3.52
CA TRP A 55 -4.02 19.62 4.40
C TRP A 55 -5.31 20.00 5.14
N VAL A 56 -6.47 19.94 4.47
CA VAL A 56 -7.77 20.18 5.11
C VAL A 56 -8.06 19.13 6.18
N VAL A 57 -7.84 17.85 5.87
CA VAL A 57 -8.01 16.75 6.86
C VAL A 57 -7.07 16.93 8.05
N TYR A 58 -5.82 17.29 7.80
CA TYR A 58 -4.85 17.54 8.87
C TYR A 58 -5.26 18.73 9.76
N ALA A 59 -5.65 19.86 9.16
CA ALA A 59 -6.10 21.05 9.88
C ALA A 59 -7.37 20.78 10.70
N LEU A 60 -8.34 20.04 10.13
CA LEU A 60 -9.56 19.63 10.83
C LEU A 60 -9.24 18.75 12.04
N MET A 61 -8.39 17.73 11.86
CA MET A 61 -8.00 16.83 12.94
C MET A 61 -7.20 17.54 14.04
N MET A 62 -6.34 18.48 13.67
CA MET A 62 -5.59 19.29 14.64
C MET A 62 -6.50 20.25 15.41
N GLY A 63 -7.52 20.83 14.75
CA GLY A 63 -8.55 21.64 15.42
C GLY A 63 -9.37 20.83 16.44
N LEU A 64 -9.76 19.60 16.09
CA LEU A 64 -10.46 18.69 17.00
C LEU A 64 -9.61 18.31 18.21
N TYR A 65 -8.30 18.13 18.03
CA TYR A 65 -7.35 17.87 19.12
C TYR A 65 -7.29 19.03 20.13
N TYR A 66 -7.21 20.28 19.65
CA TYR A 66 -7.18 21.45 20.55
C TYR A 66 -8.49 21.64 21.32
N LEU A 67 -9.64 21.35 20.68
CA LEU A 67 -10.95 21.40 21.33
C LEU A 67 -11.09 20.34 22.44
N THR A 68 -10.61 19.12 22.21
CA THR A 68 -10.69 18.03 23.20
C THR A 68 -9.71 18.18 24.36
N MET A 69 -8.60 18.90 24.18
CA MET A 69 -7.67 19.27 25.27
C MET A 69 -8.23 20.36 26.20
N GLN A 70 -9.17 21.18 25.74
CA GLN A 70 -9.72 22.27 26.54
C GLN A 70 -10.84 21.80 27.49
N SER A 71 -11.47 20.66 27.20
CA SER A 71 -12.51 20.05 28.04
C SER A 71 -11.91 19.04 29.03
N LYS A 72 -12.01 19.33 30.34
CA LYS A 72 -11.62 18.39 31.40
C LYS A 72 -12.55 17.17 31.39
N GLY A 73 -12.05 16.01 30.97
CA GLY A 73 -12.80 14.74 30.90
C GLY A 73 -12.66 13.98 29.58
N THR A 74 -12.17 14.62 28.51
CA THR A 74 -12.01 14.02 27.16
C THR A 74 -10.56 13.72 26.78
N GLU A 75 -9.66 13.61 27.76
CA GLU A 75 -8.22 13.40 27.53
C GLU A 75 -7.92 12.12 26.74
N PHE A 76 -8.67 11.05 27.00
CA PHE A 76 -8.59 9.80 26.22
C PHE A 76 -8.94 10.01 24.74
N LEU A 77 -9.96 10.81 24.43
CA LEU A 77 -10.30 11.15 23.05
C LEU A 77 -9.19 11.96 22.38
N GLY A 78 -8.55 12.88 23.10
CA GLY A 78 -7.39 13.63 22.62
C GLY A 78 -6.20 12.73 22.24
N LEU A 79 -5.96 11.67 23.03
CA LEU A 79 -4.94 10.66 22.73
C LEU A 79 -5.27 9.82 21.49
N PHE A 80 -6.53 9.46 21.27
CA PHE A 80 -6.95 8.78 20.03
C PHE A 80 -6.80 9.69 18.80
N ILE A 81 -7.18 10.96 18.93
CA ILE A 81 -7.10 11.94 17.83
C ILE A 81 -5.64 12.17 17.43
N ILE A 82 -4.70 12.30 18.37
CA ILE A 82 -3.30 12.54 18.01
C ILE A 82 -2.67 11.36 17.26
N VAL A 83 -3.04 10.11 17.58
CA VAL A 83 -2.60 8.92 16.83
C VAL A 83 -3.15 8.95 15.41
N ILE A 84 -4.42 9.33 15.24
CA ILE A 84 -5.03 9.50 13.91
C ILE A 84 -4.29 10.60 13.13
N VAL A 85 -3.97 11.73 13.76
CA VAL A 85 -3.25 12.84 13.13
C VAL A 85 -1.84 12.40 12.66
N GLN A 86 -1.13 11.61 13.48
CA GLN A 86 0.18 11.05 13.12
C GLN A 86 0.11 10.08 11.91
N SER A 87 -1.03 9.41 11.71
CA SER A 87 -1.22 8.51 10.57
C SER A 87 -1.46 9.24 9.24
N VAL A 88 -1.91 10.51 9.25
CA VAL A 88 -2.23 11.30 8.05
C VAL A 88 -1.07 11.37 7.05
N PRO A 89 0.17 11.77 7.41
CA PRO A 89 1.28 11.82 6.45
C PRO A 89 1.65 10.43 5.89
N CYS A 90 1.53 9.37 6.69
CA CYS A 90 1.78 8.00 6.24
C CYS A 90 0.76 7.53 5.19
N ILE A 91 -0.52 7.83 5.42
CA ILE A 91 -1.61 7.54 4.48
C ILE A 91 -1.44 8.36 3.19
N ALA A 92 -1.01 9.62 3.32
CA ALA A 92 -0.73 10.48 2.17
C ALA A 92 0.37 9.89 1.28
N LEU A 93 1.48 9.43 1.86
CA LEU A 93 2.55 8.74 1.14
C LEU A 93 2.07 7.42 0.51
N ALA A 94 1.27 6.62 1.22
CA ALA A 94 0.73 5.36 0.71
C ALA A 94 -0.20 5.58 -0.49
N THR A 95 -0.98 6.66 -0.48
CA THR A 95 -1.90 7.01 -1.58
C THR A 95 -1.15 7.29 -2.89
N ILE A 96 0.07 7.83 -2.79
CA ILE A 96 0.94 8.05 -3.95
C ILE A 96 1.30 6.72 -4.63
N LEU A 97 1.67 5.71 -3.84
CA LEU A 97 1.99 4.36 -4.34
C LEU A 97 0.79 3.73 -5.06
N VAL A 98 -0.36 3.69 -4.40
CA VAL A 98 -1.55 3.00 -4.92
C VAL A 98 -2.12 3.64 -6.18
N THR A 99 -2.07 4.98 -6.28
CA THR A 99 -2.76 5.66 -7.41
C THR A 99 -1.86 6.01 -8.59
N LYS A 100 -0.54 5.85 -8.47
CA LYS A 100 0.38 6.19 -9.55
C LYS A 100 0.92 4.95 -10.25
N TYR A 101 1.13 3.87 -9.50
CA TYR A 101 1.77 2.66 -10.02
C TYR A 101 0.75 1.57 -10.29
N ASN A 102 0.96 0.85 -11.39
CA ASN A 102 0.18 -0.35 -11.69
C ASN A 102 0.67 -1.52 -10.81
N SER A 103 -0.19 -2.51 -10.56
CA SER A 103 0.17 -3.73 -9.82
C SER A 103 1.39 -4.43 -10.42
N ALA A 104 1.51 -4.44 -11.75
CA ALA A 104 2.68 -5.00 -12.45
C ALA A 104 3.99 -4.21 -12.22
N GLN A 105 3.91 -2.89 -12.02
CA GLN A 105 5.10 -2.05 -11.73
C GLN A 105 5.55 -2.24 -10.29
N LEU A 106 4.62 -2.24 -9.33
CA LEU A 106 4.91 -2.55 -7.92
C LEU A 106 5.54 -3.93 -7.78
N LEU A 107 5.08 -4.89 -8.57
CA LEU A 107 5.63 -6.22 -8.59
C LEU A 107 7.06 -6.29 -9.16
N SER A 108 7.35 -5.55 -10.25
CA SER A 108 8.73 -5.43 -10.76
C SER A 108 9.67 -4.78 -9.74
N ALA A 109 9.15 -3.80 -8.99
CA ALA A 109 9.85 -3.17 -7.89
C ALA A 109 10.17 -4.17 -6.77
N LEU A 110 9.21 -5.04 -6.41
CA LEU A 110 9.41 -6.12 -5.44
C LEU A 110 10.42 -7.17 -5.93
N GLU A 111 10.46 -7.47 -7.24
CA GLU A 111 11.44 -8.39 -7.86
C GLU A 111 12.87 -7.86 -7.77
N THR A 112 13.03 -6.54 -7.80
CA THR A 112 14.33 -5.86 -7.71
C THR A 112 14.85 -5.80 -6.28
N MET A 113 13.97 -5.75 -5.29
CA MET A 113 14.33 -6.03 -3.90
C MET A 113 14.69 -7.52 -3.80
N HIS A 114 15.73 -7.89 -3.07
CA HIS A 114 16.27 -9.26 -2.98
C HIS A 114 15.32 -10.26 -2.26
N ILE A 115 14.08 -10.36 -2.72
CA ILE A 115 13.05 -11.26 -2.22
C ILE A 115 13.18 -12.60 -2.95
N PRO A 116 12.96 -13.75 -2.27
CA PRO A 116 12.96 -15.06 -2.90
C PRO A 116 12.04 -15.09 -4.14
N ARG A 117 12.57 -15.58 -5.26
CA ARG A 117 11.87 -15.59 -6.56
C ARG A 117 10.49 -16.23 -6.49
N VAL A 118 10.36 -17.30 -5.69
CA VAL A 118 9.10 -18.03 -5.47
C VAL A 118 8.01 -17.09 -4.95
N LEU A 119 8.33 -16.20 -4.02
CA LEU A 119 7.37 -15.25 -3.47
C LEU A 119 6.94 -14.20 -4.49
N VAL A 120 7.89 -13.65 -5.26
CA VAL A 120 7.59 -12.66 -6.30
C VAL A 120 6.64 -13.25 -7.33
N VAL A 121 6.92 -14.46 -7.82
CA VAL A 121 6.07 -15.16 -8.79
C VAL A 121 4.69 -15.44 -8.21
N ALA A 122 4.61 -15.94 -6.97
CA ALA A 122 3.34 -16.21 -6.31
C ALA A 122 2.48 -14.93 -6.21
N VAL A 123 3.05 -13.83 -5.71
CA VAL A 123 2.35 -12.54 -5.60
C VAL A 123 1.93 -12.01 -6.97
N THR A 124 2.79 -12.15 -7.99
CA THR A 124 2.50 -11.76 -9.39
C THR A 124 1.23 -12.42 -9.89
N ILE A 125 1.18 -13.73 -9.73
CA ILE A 125 0.09 -14.59 -10.16
C ILE A 125 -1.15 -14.16 -9.39
N THR A 126 -1.12 -14.17 -8.06
CA THR A 126 -2.27 -13.81 -7.22
C THR A 126 -2.86 -12.45 -7.59
N LEU A 127 -2.03 -11.40 -7.73
CA LEU A 127 -2.51 -10.06 -8.08
C LEU A 127 -3.19 -10.01 -9.45
N LYS A 128 -2.69 -10.77 -10.44
CA LYS A 128 -3.31 -10.88 -11.76
C LYS A 128 -4.59 -11.71 -11.75
N TYR A 129 -4.72 -12.66 -10.83
CA TYR A 129 -5.89 -13.53 -10.73
C TYR A 129 -7.01 -12.98 -9.84
N ILE A 130 -6.76 -12.02 -8.94
CA ILE A 130 -7.83 -11.37 -8.12
C ILE A 130 -9.01 -10.87 -8.99
N PRO A 131 -8.78 -10.17 -10.13
CA PRO A 131 -9.88 -9.76 -11.01
C PRO A 131 -10.67 -10.95 -11.59
N THR A 132 -9.98 -12.03 -11.94
CA THR A 132 -10.61 -13.25 -12.47
C THR A 132 -11.41 -13.97 -11.39
N PHE A 133 -10.84 -14.10 -10.19
CA PHE A 133 -11.51 -14.66 -9.01
C PHE A 133 -12.85 -13.96 -8.74
N ARG A 134 -12.87 -12.61 -8.82
CA ARG A 134 -14.12 -11.84 -8.65
C ARG A 134 -15.16 -12.16 -9.73
N ARG A 135 -14.75 -12.38 -10.98
CA ARG A 135 -15.67 -12.76 -12.07
C ARG A 135 -16.22 -14.18 -11.88
N GLU A 136 -15.35 -15.15 -11.59
CA GLU A 136 -15.76 -16.52 -11.33
C GLU A 136 -16.72 -16.61 -10.13
N PHE A 137 -16.43 -15.87 -9.06
CA PHE A 137 -17.33 -15.78 -7.92
C PHE A 137 -18.69 -15.19 -8.31
N SER A 138 -18.72 -14.18 -9.18
CA SER A 138 -19.98 -13.63 -9.72
C SER A 138 -20.78 -14.71 -10.47
N TYR A 139 -20.14 -15.52 -11.31
CA TYR A 139 -20.82 -16.60 -12.04
C TYR A 139 -21.38 -17.67 -11.11
N ILE A 140 -20.64 -18.04 -10.06
CA ILE A 140 -21.15 -18.95 -9.03
C ILE A 140 -22.38 -18.32 -8.37
N THR A 141 -22.29 -17.03 -7.98
CA THR A 141 -23.44 -16.37 -7.34
C THR A 141 -24.67 -16.30 -8.22
N GLU A 142 -24.49 -16.05 -9.51
CA GLU A 142 -25.57 -16.00 -10.50
C GLU A 142 -26.17 -17.39 -10.75
N SER A 143 -25.33 -18.42 -10.91
CA SER A 143 -25.80 -19.80 -11.09
C SER A 143 -26.61 -20.31 -9.89
N MET A 144 -26.24 -19.93 -8.67
CA MET A 144 -26.99 -20.30 -7.47
C MET A 144 -28.30 -19.51 -7.34
N ARG A 145 -28.32 -18.23 -7.77
CA ARG A 145 -29.55 -17.45 -7.87
C ARG A 145 -30.55 -18.08 -8.85
N LEU A 146 -30.09 -18.61 -9.99
CA LEU A 146 -30.96 -19.32 -10.95
C LEU A 146 -31.60 -20.57 -10.33
N ARG A 147 -30.93 -21.21 -9.36
CA ARG A 147 -31.46 -22.35 -8.59
C ARG A 147 -32.36 -21.93 -7.41
N GLY A 148 -32.69 -20.65 -7.30
CA GLY A 148 -33.49 -20.10 -6.19
C GLY A 148 -32.71 -19.97 -4.86
N ILE A 149 -31.38 -20.14 -4.89
CA ILE A 149 -30.53 -20.08 -3.69
C ILE A 149 -29.84 -18.71 -3.63
N GLY A 150 -30.39 -17.82 -2.80
CA GLY A 150 -29.81 -16.51 -2.52
C GLY A 150 -28.74 -16.55 -1.43
N PHE A 151 -27.72 -15.69 -1.55
CA PHE A 151 -26.75 -15.47 -0.47
C PHE A 151 -27.47 -14.90 0.76
N THR A 152 -27.53 -15.68 1.84
CA THR A 152 -28.35 -15.34 3.02
C THR A 152 -27.54 -15.47 4.30
N TRP A 153 -27.44 -14.38 5.05
CA TRP A 153 -26.75 -14.33 6.35
C TRP A 153 -27.42 -15.17 7.44
N LYS A 154 -28.69 -15.55 7.26
CA LYS A 154 -29.46 -16.39 8.20
C LYS A 154 -29.00 -17.85 8.23
N GLN A 155 -28.31 -18.33 7.18
CA GLN A 155 -27.82 -19.71 7.09
C GLN A 155 -26.37 -19.71 6.58
N PRO A 156 -25.40 -19.32 7.43
CA PRO A 156 -24.00 -19.15 7.01
C PRO A 156 -23.37 -20.47 6.55
N VAL A 157 -23.72 -21.60 7.19
CA VAL A 157 -23.20 -22.93 6.82
C VAL A 157 -23.65 -23.34 5.42
N LYS A 158 -24.94 -23.18 5.09
CA LYS A 158 -25.44 -23.50 3.74
C LYS A 158 -24.87 -22.55 2.69
N SER A 159 -24.77 -21.27 3.00
CA SER A 159 -24.11 -20.30 2.10
C SER A 159 -22.64 -20.69 1.86
N PHE A 160 -21.92 -21.14 2.88
CA PHE A 160 -20.55 -21.61 2.70
C PHE A 160 -20.46 -22.82 1.75
N GLN A 161 -21.33 -23.83 1.95
CA GLN A 161 -21.39 -25.01 1.09
C GLN A 161 -21.73 -24.67 -0.36
N TYR A 162 -22.60 -23.68 -0.58
CA TYR A 162 -23.08 -23.35 -1.92
C TYR A 162 -22.18 -22.38 -2.70
N PHE A 163 -21.47 -21.48 -2.02
CA PHE A 163 -20.66 -20.45 -2.69
C PHE A 163 -19.15 -20.69 -2.53
N ILE A 164 -18.69 -21.13 -1.35
CA ILE A 164 -17.26 -21.28 -1.08
C ILE A 164 -16.72 -22.63 -1.58
N VAL A 165 -17.43 -23.73 -1.35
CA VAL A 165 -16.97 -25.06 -1.79
C VAL A 165 -16.73 -25.12 -3.31
N PRO A 166 -17.67 -24.68 -4.18
CA PRO A 166 -17.41 -24.67 -5.62
C PRO A 166 -16.24 -23.75 -6.00
N GLN A 167 -16.09 -22.61 -5.32
CA GLN A 167 -14.99 -21.69 -5.57
C GLN A 167 -13.63 -22.30 -5.19
N LEU A 168 -13.57 -23.11 -4.13
CA LEU A 168 -12.34 -23.84 -3.76
C LEU A 168 -11.93 -24.83 -4.86
N PHE A 169 -12.87 -25.58 -5.42
CA PHE A 169 -12.59 -26.46 -6.55
C PHE A 169 -12.10 -25.69 -7.79
N ARG A 170 -12.69 -24.53 -8.09
CA ARG A 170 -12.22 -23.65 -9.17
C ARG A 170 -10.81 -23.13 -8.92
N CYS A 171 -10.50 -22.70 -7.70
CA CYS A 171 -9.15 -22.28 -7.32
C CYS A 171 -8.12 -23.41 -7.43
N ALA A 172 -8.48 -24.63 -7.05
CA ALA A 172 -7.61 -25.80 -7.16
C ALA A 172 -7.29 -26.13 -8.62
N ALA A 173 -8.31 -26.20 -9.48
CA ALA A 173 -8.13 -26.41 -10.91
C ALA A 173 -7.28 -25.29 -11.54
N LEU A 174 -7.55 -24.03 -11.19
CA LEU A 174 -6.77 -22.89 -11.67
C LEU A 174 -5.30 -22.98 -11.24
N ALA A 175 -5.02 -23.41 -10.01
CA ALA A 175 -3.64 -23.57 -9.54
C ALA A 175 -2.87 -24.61 -10.38
N GLU A 176 -3.53 -25.73 -10.75
CA GLU A 176 -2.95 -26.74 -11.65
C GLU A 176 -2.70 -26.17 -13.05
N GLU A 177 -3.69 -25.49 -13.64
CA GLU A 177 -3.56 -24.85 -14.97
C GLU A 177 -2.42 -23.83 -15.02
N VAL A 178 -2.31 -22.98 -13.99
CA VAL A 178 -1.26 -21.97 -13.89
C VAL A 178 0.11 -22.60 -13.70
N THR A 179 0.19 -23.66 -12.90
CA THR A 179 1.45 -24.38 -12.68
C THR A 179 1.91 -25.06 -13.97
N ALA A 180 1.02 -25.79 -14.65
CA ALA A 180 1.33 -26.43 -15.93
C ALA A 180 1.76 -25.41 -16.99
N ALA A 181 1.02 -24.29 -17.15
CA ALA A 181 1.38 -23.22 -18.07
C ALA A 181 2.71 -22.53 -17.70
N GLY A 182 3.01 -22.42 -16.40
CA GLY A 182 4.28 -21.91 -15.90
C GLY A 182 5.45 -22.82 -16.26
N LEU A 183 5.30 -24.13 -16.02
CA LEU A 183 6.33 -25.13 -16.33
C LEU A 183 6.66 -25.16 -17.83
N VAL A 184 5.64 -25.13 -18.71
CA VAL A 184 5.84 -25.06 -20.18
C VAL A 184 6.56 -23.76 -20.59
N LYS A 185 6.34 -22.66 -19.89
CA LYS A 185 7.05 -21.37 -20.08
C LYS A 185 8.40 -21.30 -19.35
N GLY A 186 8.91 -22.44 -18.87
CA GLY A 186 10.20 -22.55 -18.19
C GLY A 186 10.27 -21.74 -16.89
N ILE A 187 9.20 -21.68 -16.10
CA ILE A 187 9.19 -20.93 -14.82
C ILE A 187 10.26 -21.41 -13.84
N ASP A 188 10.62 -22.70 -13.93
CA ASP A 188 11.65 -23.35 -13.12
C ASP A 188 13.05 -23.34 -13.76
N ALA A 189 13.22 -22.63 -14.89
CA ALA A 189 14.54 -22.55 -15.54
C ALA A 189 15.55 -21.81 -14.62
N PRO A 190 16.76 -22.36 -14.40
CA PRO A 190 17.76 -21.79 -13.50
C PRO A 190 18.40 -20.47 -14.01
N MET A 191 18.00 -19.99 -15.19
CA MET A 191 18.50 -18.75 -15.77
C MET A 191 17.96 -17.50 -15.07
N ARG A 192 18.70 -16.39 -15.21
CA ARG A 192 18.26 -15.07 -14.73
C ARG A 192 17.19 -14.53 -15.67
N ARG A 193 16.00 -14.26 -15.15
CA ARG A 193 14.91 -13.64 -15.92
C ARG A 193 15.16 -12.14 -16.09
N THR A 194 14.76 -11.61 -17.23
CA THR A 194 14.74 -10.17 -17.53
C THR A 194 13.35 -9.62 -17.21
N SER A 195 13.26 -8.55 -16.42
CA SER A 195 11.98 -7.87 -16.19
C SER A 195 11.66 -6.93 -17.35
N TYR A 196 10.41 -6.96 -17.81
CA TYR A 196 9.92 -6.03 -18.84
C TYR A 196 9.85 -4.58 -18.34
N TYR A 197 9.66 -4.41 -17.03
CA TYR A 197 9.69 -3.10 -16.38
C TYR A 197 11.07 -2.91 -15.76
N GLU A 198 12.08 -2.64 -16.60
CA GLU A 198 13.38 -2.15 -16.14
C GLU A 198 13.20 -0.76 -15.53
N GLU A 199 12.94 -0.71 -14.23
CA GLU A 199 12.91 0.54 -13.50
C GLU A 199 14.34 0.93 -13.12
N LYS A 200 15.01 1.60 -14.06
CA LYS A 200 16.34 2.17 -13.82
C LYS A 200 16.21 3.25 -12.75
N VAL A 201 17.01 3.11 -11.69
CA VAL A 201 17.13 4.13 -10.64
C VAL A 201 17.62 5.41 -11.30
N THR A 202 16.78 6.45 -11.27
CA THR A 202 17.10 7.75 -11.85
C THR A 202 17.81 8.61 -10.80
N PHE A 203 18.63 9.57 -11.22
CA PHE A 203 19.31 10.51 -10.31
C PHE A 203 18.34 11.22 -9.34
N ILE A 204 17.10 11.46 -9.79
CA ILE A 204 16.04 12.05 -8.97
C ILE A 204 15.62 11.11 -7.82
N ASP A 205 15.64 9.79 -8.03
CA ASP A 205 15.31 8.80 -7.00
C ASP A 205 16.35 8.81 -5.87
N ALA A 206 17.64 8.91 -6.24
CA ALA A 206 18.73 9.04 -5.28
C ALA A 206 18.63 10.35 -4.48
N LEU A 207 18.31 11.47 -5.14
CA LEU A 207 18.13 12.76 -4.47
C LEU A 207 16.98 12.72 -3.46
N VAL A 208 15.84 12.14 -3.82
CA VAL A 208 14.69 11.97 -2.91
C VAL A 208 15.05 11.13 -1.68
N LEU A 209 15.81 10.05 -1.88
CA LEU A 209 16.29 9.20 -0.78
C LEU A 209 17.26 9.94 0.15
N ILE A 210 18.21 10.69 -0.42
CA ILE A 210 19.19 11.46 0.35
C ILE A 210 18.48 12.54 1.18
N VAL A 211 17.55 13.28 0.58
CA VAL A 211 16.76 14.30 1.29
C VAL A 211 15.96 13.65 2.43
N PHE A 212 15.31 12.51 2.16
CA PHE A 212 14.56 11.78 3.18
C PHE A 212 15.45 11.36 4.36
N ALA A 213 16.59 10.73 4.07
CA ALA A 213 17.55 10.26 5.06
C ALA A 213 18.20 11.42 5.85
N ALA A 214 18.54 12.52 5.18
CA ALA A 214 19.14 13.68 5.82
C ALA A 214 18.21 14.32 6.85
N GLY A 215 16.92 14.46 6.55
CA GLY A 215 15.99 14.99 7.54
C GLY A 215 15.65 14.02 8.67
N LEU A 216 15.73 12.71 8.43
CA LEU A 216 15.67 11.72 9.51
C LEU A 216 16.89 11.79 10.43
N ALA A 217 18.10 11.87 9.85
CA ALA A 217 19.34 12.02 10.61
C ALA A 217 19.35 13.32 11.41
N GLY A 218 18.91 14.44 10.83
CA GLY A 218 18.73 15.71 11.53
C GLY A 218 17.76 15.61 12.71
N GLY A 219 16.65 14.89 12.54
CA GLY A 219 15.70 14.62 13.64
C GLY A 219 16.31 13.78 14.75
N PHE A 220 17.14 12.79 14.42
CA PHE A 220 17.81 11.94 15.40
C PHE A 220 18.87 12.71 16.20
N VAL A 221 19.68 13.52 15.53
CA VAL A 221 20.71 14.37 16.15
C VAL A 221 20.08 15.43 17.06
N TRP A 222 18.98 16.05 16.63
CA TRP A 222 18.26 17.04 17.45
C TRP A 222 17.67 16.43 18.72
N LYS A 223 17.21 15.17 18.66
CA LYS A 223 16.72 14.43 19.84
C LYS A 223 17.86 14.04 20.78
N GLN A 224 19.06 13.76 20.28
CA GLN A 224 20.19 13.35 21.11
C GLN A 224 20.86 14.53 21.84
N MET A 225 20.66 15.76 21.35
CA MET A 225 21.14 16.99 21.99
C MET A 225 20.18 17.60 23.03
N LEU A 226 18.98 17.01 23.22
CA LEU A 226 17.90 17.53 24.08
C LEU A 226 17.59 16.54 25.20
#